data_AF-A0A3D0DWL3-F1
#
_entry.id   AF-A0A3D0DWL3-F1
#
_cell.length_a   1.000
_cell.length_b   1.000
_cell.length_c   1.000
_cell.angle_alpha   90.00
_cell.angle_beta   90.00
_cell.angle_gamma   90.00
#
_symmetry.space_group_name_H-M   'P 1'
#
loop_
_entity.id
_entity.type
_entity.pdbx_description
1 polymer ?
#
loop_
_entity_poly.entity_id
_entity_poly.type
_entity_poly.pdbx_seq_one_letter_code
_entity_poly.pdbx_strand_id
1 'polypeptide(L)'
;ARDAALAALPFPHAAFRPGQRQLAETVFKANSAGRCLLAQAPTGIGKTVGSLFPVLKAAPNQRIDKIFFLAAKTPGRQLALDAAATIRGASPS
;
A
#
# COMPACT_ATOMS: atom_id res chain seq x y z
N ALA A 1 -14.85 1.54 -13.33
CA ALA A 1 -14.11 0.27 -13.21
C ALA A 1 -12.95 0.36 -12.20
N ARG A 2 -11.92 1.20 -12.43
CA ARG A 2 -10.76 1.36 -11.51
C ARG A 2 -11.14 1.56 -10.05
N ASP A 3 -11.94 2.58 -9.77
CA ASP A 3 -12.24 2.99 -8.39
C ASP A 3 -13.05 1.94 -7.62
N ALA A 4 -13.99 1.28 -8.30
CA ALA A 4 -14.73 0.16 -7.72
C ALA A 4 -13.80 -1.02 -7.38
N ALA A 5 -12.86 -1.36 -8.28
CA ALA A 5 -11.88 -2.42 -8.03
C ALA A 5 -10.96 -2.08 -6.84
N LEU A 6 -10.47 -0.84 -6.75
CA LEU A 6 -9.66 -0.37 -5.62
C LEU A 6 -10.48 -0.33 -4.31
N ALA A 7 -11.75 0.08 -4.36
CA ALA A 7 -12.66 0.08 -3.23
C ALA A 7 -12.98 -1.35 -2.73
N ALA A 8 -12.96 -2.36 -3.60
CA ALA A 8 -13.14 -3.77 -3.26
C ALA A 8 -11.82 -4.54 -3.02
N LEU A 9 -10.66 -3.94 -3.31
CA LEU A 9 -9.34 -4.57 -3.22
C LEU A 9 -9.09 -5.25 -1.85
N PRO A 10 -8.92 -6.59 -1.79
CA PRO A 10 -8.59 -7.28 -0.55
C PRO A 10 -7.12 -7.12 -0.21
N PHE A 11 -6.78 -7.33 1.06
CA PHE A 11 -5.38 -7.46 1.45
C PHE A 11 -4.80 -8.75 0.82
N PRO A 12 -3.61 -8.73 0.21
CA PRO A 12 -3.13 -9.85 -0.61
C PRO A 12 -2.61 -11.07 0.17
N HIS A 13 -2.73 -11.06 1.49
CA HIS A 13 -2.35 -12.19 2.36
C HIS A 13 -3.50 -12.52 3.30
N ALA A 14 -3.48 -13.73 3.87
CA ALA A 14 -4.53 -14.18 4.80
C ALA A 14 -4.68 -13.26 6.02
N ALA A 15 -3.59 -12.66 6.50
CA ALA A 15 -3.60 -11.71 7.60
C ALA A 15 -2.40 -10.75 7.52
N PHE A 16 -2.55 -9.59 8.15
CA PHE A 16 -1.43 -8.69 8.39
C PHE A 16 -0.43 -9.30 9.39
N ARG A 17 0.86 -9.10 9.14
CA ARG A 17 1.90 -9.43 10.12
C ARG A 17 1.89 -8.43 11.30
N PRO A 18 2.47 -8.78 12.47
CA PRO A 18 2.62 -7.84 13.58
C PRO A 18 3.26 -6.51 13.15
N GLY A 19 2.65 -5.39 13.54
CA GLY A 19 3.08 -4.03 13.17
C GLY A 19 2.76 -3.59 11.74
N GLN A 20 2.50 -4.52 10.81
CA GLN A 20 2.16 -4.20 9.41
C GLN A 20 0.79 -3.53 9.30
N ARG A 21 -0.19 -4.01 10.09
CA ARG A 21 -1.54 -3.41 10.14
C ARG A 21 -1.49 -1.97 10.62
N GLN A 22 -0.73 -1.70 11.69
CA GLN A 22 -0.57 -0.34 12.23
C GLN A 22 0.06 0.60 11.20
N LEU A 23 1.09 0.15 10.49
CA LEU A 23 1.68 0.91 9.37
C LEU A 23 0.61 1.20 8.31
N ALA A 24 -0.14 0.19 7.89
CA ALA A 24 -1.14 0.34 6.84
C ALA A 24 -2.26 1.31 7.21
N GLU A 25 -2.80 1.19 8.43
CA GLU A 25 -3.80 2.11 8.95
C GLU A 25 -3.27 3.55 9.04
N THR A 26 -2.03 3.73 9.48
CA THR A 26 -1.40 5.06 9.58
C THR A 26 -1.25 5.70 8.20
N VAL A 27 -0.80 4.93 7.21
CA VAL A 27 -0.68 5.39 5.81
C VAL A 27 -2.05 5.74 5.23
N PHE A 28 -3.07 4.90 5.43
CA PHE A 28 -4.42 5.17 4.94
C PHE A 28 -5.00 6.46 5.54
N LYS A 29 -4.85 6.64 6.86
CA LYS A 29 -5.29 7.86 7.57
C LYS A 29 -4.55 9.11 7.08
N ALA A 30 -3.25 9.01 6.84
CA ALA A 30 -2.46 10.13 6.32
C ALA A 30 -2.95 10.57 4.93
N ASN A 31 -3.17 9.63 4.01
CA ASN A 31 -3.73 9.94 2.69
C ASN A 31 -5.14 10.51 2.79
N SER A 32 -5.99 9.93 3.66
CA SER A 32 -7.37 10.39 3.85
C SER A 32 -7.47 11.80 4.44
N ALA A 33 -6.44 12.23 5.18
CA ALA A 33 -6.35 13.55 5.77
C ALA A 33 -5.50 14.53 4.94
N GLY A 34 -4.96 14.12 3.79
CA GLY A 34 -4.06 14.94 2.98
C GLY A 34 -2.77 15.34 3.71
N ARG A 35 -2.26 14.50 4.62
CA ARG A 35 -1.07 14.80 5.45
C ARG A 35 0.15 13.99 5.06
N CYS A 36 1.32 14.59 5.24
CA CYS A 36 2.59 13.89 5.16
C CYS A 36 2.78 12.95 6.36
N LEU A 37 3.36 11.78 6.11
CA LEU A 37 3.68 10.79 7.12
C LEU A 37 5.16 10.43 7.04
N LEU A 38 5.86 10.55 8.16
CA LEU A 38 7.13 9.87 8.40
C LEU A 38 6.85 8.64 9.28
N ALA A 39 7.07 7.45 8.75
CA ALA A 39 6.82 6.20 9.46
C ALA A 39 8.12 5.41 9.63
N GLN A 40 8.33 4.90 10.84
CA GLN A 40 9.36 3.92 11.14
C GLN A 40 8.69 2.59 11.45
N ALA A 41 9.20 1.52 10.86
CA ALA A 41 8.74 0.17 11.14
C ALA A 41 9.96 -0.78 11.12
N PRO A 42 9.95 -1.88 11.88
CA PRO A 42 11.03 -2.88 11.84
C PRO A 42 11.23 -3.48 10.44
N THR A 43 12.43 -3.98 10.13
CA THR A 43 12.68 -4.76 8.91
C THR A 43 11.93 -6.10 8.97
N GLY A 44 11.67 -6.72 7.81
CA GLY A 44 11.02 -8.05 7.74
C GLY A 44 9.49 -8.08 7.93
N ILE A 45 8.85 -7.00 8.37
CA ILE A 45 7.39 -6.97 8.61
C ILE A 45 6.53 -6.83 7.33
N GLY A 46 7.15 -6.73 6.15
CA GLY A 46 6.43 -6.49 4.89
C GLY A 46 5.99 -5.03 4.69
N LYS A 47 6.87 -4.07 5.02
CA LYS A 47 6.61 -2.62 4.90
C LYS A 47 6.14 -2.19 3.51
N THR A 48 6.68 -2.78 2.45
CA THR A 48 6.37 -2.38 1.07
C THR A 48 4.89 -2.64 0.71
N VAL A 49 4.37 -3.84 1.01
CA VAL A 49 2.94 -4.14 0.86
C VAL A 49 2.13 -3.32 1.86
N GLY A 50 2.61 -3.23 3.11
CA GLY A 50 1.97 -2.46 4.18
C GLY A 50 1.87 -0.95 3.92
N SER A 51 2.67 -0.40 3.00
CA SER A 51 2.58 1.00 2.57
C SER A 51 1.84 1.17 1.24
N LEU A 52 2.01 0.26 0.28
CA LEU A 52 1.41 0.43 -1.06
C LEU A 52 -0.09 0.10 -1.07
N PHE A 53 -0.49 -0.99 -0.40
CA PHE A 53 -1.90 -1.38 -0.27
C PHE A 53 -2.82 -0.27 0.26
N PRO A 54 -2.54 0.39 1.40
CA PRO A 54 -3.40 1.45 1.92
C PRO A 54 -3.48 2.69 1.02
N VAL A 55 -2.43 3.03 0.26
CA VAL A 55 -2.48 4.15 -0.71
C VAL A 55 -3.44 3.81 -1.84
N LEU A 56 -3.35 2.58 -2.38
CA LEU A 56 -4.29 2.09 -3.40
C LEU A 56 -5.73 2.06 -2.89
N LYS A 57 -5.94 1.66 -1.63
CA LYS A 57 -7.26 1.71 -0.97
C LYS A 57 -7.80 3.12 -0.80
N ALA A 58 -6.94 4.11 -0.54
CA ALA A 58 -7.35 5.50 -0.38
C ALA A 58 -7.68 6.19 -1.72
N ALA A 59 -7.11 5.70 -2.82
CA ALA A 59 -7.14 6.39 -4.12
C ALA A 59 -8.55 6.76 -4.64
N PRO A 60 -9.58 5.89 -4.56
CA PRO A 60 -10.94 6.23 -4.99
C PRO A 60 -11.51 7.46 -4.27
N ASN A 61 -11.31 7.52 -2.96
CA ASN A 61 -11.92 8.55 -2.11
C ASN A 61 -11.13 9.86 -2.09
N GLN A 62 -9.82 9.79 -2.39
CA GLN A 62 -8.91 10.92 -2.30
C GLN A 62 -8.46 11.46 -3.68
N ARG A 63 -9.10 11.02 -4.76
CA ARG A 63 -8.77 11.42 -6.15
C ARG A 63 -7.29 11.26 -6.48
N ILE A 64 -6.68 10.17 -5.99
CA ILE A 64 -5.26 9.88 -6.26
C ILE A 64 -5.19 9.19 -7.62
N ASP A 65 -4.78 9.94 -8.64
CA ASP A 65 -4.64 9.39 -10.00
C ASP A 65 -3.29 8.74 -10.27
N LYS A 66 -2.26 9.13 -9.52
CA LYS A 66 -0.89 8.63 -9.69
C LYS A 66 -0.21 8.40 -8.35
N ILE A 67 0.53 7.30 -8.25
CA ILE A 67 1.35 6.95 -7.10
C ILE A 67 2.79 6.81 -7.56
N PHE A 68 3.70 7.54 -6.92
CA PHE A 68 5.14 7.41 -7.13
C PHE A 68 5.76 6.68 -5.94
N PHE A 69 6.48 5.59 -6.21
CA PHE A 69 7.25 4.89 -5.19
C PHE A 69 8.74 5.18 -5.42
N LEU A 70 9.37 5.86 -4.47
CA LEU A 70 10.78 6.23 -4.55
C LEU A 70 11.61 5.29 -3.67
N ALA A 71 12.65 4.69 -4.24
CA ALA A 71 13.58 3.82 -3.54
C ALA A 71 15.01 4.32 -3.73
N ALA A 72 15.82 4.27 -2.67
CA ALA A 72 17.19 4.76 -2.70
C ALA A 72 18.13 3.94 -3.62
N LYS A 73 17.80 2.66 -3.87
CA LYS A 73 18.60 1.73 -4.69
C LYS A 73 17.71 0.76 -5.46
N THR A 74 18.27 0.15 -6.50
CA THR A 74 17.59 -0.82 -7.38
C THR A 74 16.86 -1.95 -6.66
N PRO A 75 17.41 -2.60 -5.61
CA PRO A 75 16.67 -3.66 -4.90
C PRO A 75 15.34 -3.17 -4.30
N GLY A 76 15.29 -1.93 -3.81
CA GLY A 76 14.06 -1.34 -3.28
C GLY A 76 13.01 -1.11 -4.36
N ARG A 77 13.43 -0.78 -5.60
CA ARG A 77 12.53 -0.70 -6.76
C ARG A 77 11.93 -2.07 -7.07
N GLN A 78 12.72 -3.14 -7.07
CA GLN A 78 12.20 -4.48 -7.35
C GLN A 78 11.17 -4.90 -6.30
N LEU A 79 11.45 -4.67 -5.02
CA LEU A 79 10.48 -4.94 -3.93
C LEU A 79 9.15 -4.21 -4.12
N ALA A 80 9.17 -2.97 -4.63
CA ALA A 80 7.95 -2.20 -4.89
C ALA A 80 7.14 -2.79 -6.06
N LEU A 81 7.82 -3.23 -7.13
CA LEU A 81 7.19 -3.90 -8.27
C LEU A 81 6.58 -5.25 -7.86
N ASP A 82 7.31 -6.04 -7.08
CA ASP A 82 6.84 -7.34 -6.59
C ASP A 82 5.61 -7.17 -5.67
N ALA A 83 5.63 -6.14 -4.80
CA ALA A 83 4.48 -5.79 -3.97
C ALA A 83 3.26 -5.36 -4.81
N ALA A 84 3.47 -4.57 -5.87
CA ALA A 84 2.40 -4.17 -6.77
C ALA A 84 1.81 -5.36 -7.54
N ALA A 85 2.64 -6.30 -7.99
CA ALA A 85 2.21 -7.54 -8.63
C ALA A 85 1.42 -8.43 -7.66
N THR A 86 1.92 -8.56 -6.42
CA THR A 86 1.25 -9.31 -5.34
C THR A 86 -0.14 -8.75 -5.04
N ILE A 87 -0.26 -7.42 -4.92
CA ILE A 87 -1.55 -6.75 -4.69
C ILE A 87 -2.49 -6.96 -5.88
N ARG A 88 -2.00 -6.83 -7.11
CA ARG A 88 -2.80 -7.04 -8.31
C ARG A 88 -3.34 -8.46 -8.43
N GLY A 89 -2.52 -9.46 -8.09
CA GLY A 89 -2.93 -10.87 -8.13
C GLY A 89 -4.03 -11.23 -7.14
N ALA A 90 -4.23 -10.41 -6.09
CA ALA A 90 -5.31 -10.57 -5.13
C ALA A 90 -6.60 -9.84 -5.52
N SER A 91 -6.58 -9.00 -6.56
CA SER A 91 -7.77 -8.28 -7.01
C SER A 91 -8.85 -9.24 -7.52
N PRO A 92 -10.12 -9.07 -7.13
CA PRO A 92 -11.22 -9.81 -7.75
C PRO A 92 -11.29 -9.49 -9.25
N SER A 93 -11.64 -10.51 -10.05
CA SER A 93 -11.80 -10.42 -11.51
C SER A 93 -12.97 -9.53 -11.91
#